data_AF-A0A1H7CJB3-F1
#
_entry.id   AF-A0A1H7CJB3-F1
#
_cell.length_a   1.000
_cell.length_b   1.000
_cell.length_c   1.000
_cell.angle_alpha   90.00
_cell.angle_beta   90.00
_cell.angle_gamma   90.00
#
_symmetry.space_group_name_H-M   'P 1'
#
loop_
_entity.id
_entity.type
_entity.pdbx_description
1 polymer ?
#
loop_
_entity_poly.entity_id
_entity_poly.type
_entity_poly.pdbx_seq_one_letter_code
_entity_poly.pdbx_strand_id
1 'polypeptide(L)' 'MEQTTVVIDQTWSPMTAEQEHLAEALWVEKRWGDKAAEHIATRVTSLAIAGDEAGVERWIAIASRYDQLQMECPGQKH' A
#
# COMPACT_ATOMS: atom_id res chain seq x y z
N MET A 1 13.04 9.88 -47.02
CA MET A 1 11.76 9.21 -46.71
C MET A 1 11.91 8.62 -45.33
N GLU A 2 11.54 9.41 -44.34
CA GLU A 2 11.74 9.16 -42.92
C GLU A 2 10.72 8.13 -42.44
N GLN A 3 11.19 7.00 -41.91
CA GLN A 3 10.33 6.10 -41.15
C GLN A 3 10.49 6.48 -39.68
N THR A 4 9.49 7.25 -39.23
CA THR A 4 9.26 7.73 -37.87
C THR A 4 9.43 6.61 -36.86
N THR A 5 10.45 6.74 -36.00
CA THR A 5 10.58 5.98 -34.75
C THR A 5 9.38 6.33 -33.87
N VAL A 6 8.45 5.37 -33.73
CA VAL A 6 7.43 5.43 -32.69
C VAL A 6 8.03 4.79 -31.46
N VAL A 7 8.44 5.63 -30.51
CA VAL A 7 8.80 5.23 -29.14
C VAL A 7 7.55 4.65 -28.46
N ILE A 8 7.36 3.34 -28.57
CA ILE A 8 6.38 2.60 -27.76
C ILE A 8 7.05 1.42 -27.08
N ASP A 9 7.76 1.68 -25.99
CA ASP A 9 8.00 0.68 -24.94
C ASP A 9 8.06 1.38 -23.57
N GLN A 10 7.03 2.19 -23.28
CA GLN A 10 6.78 2.79 -21.97
C GLN A 10 5.27 2.64 -21.67
N THR A 11 4.71 1.43 -21.81
CA THR A 11 3.25 1.24 -21.64
C THR A 11 2.82 -0.11 -21.07
N TRP A 12 3.70 -0.80 -20.34
CA TRP A 12 3.26 -1.82 -19.39
C TRP A 12 4.14 -1.83 -18.14
N SER A 13 3.82 -0.94 -17.20
CA SER A 13 4.21 -1.22 -15.82
C SER A 13 3.43 -2.45 -15.37
N PRO A 14 4.06 -3.54 -14.89
CA PRO A 14 3.32 -4.49 -14.07
C PRO A 14 2.70 -3.70 -12.91
N MET A 15 1.48 -4.01 -12.45
CA MET A 15 0.86 -3.36 -11.29
C MET A 15 1.92 -3.17 -10.20
N THR A 16 2.41 -1.93 -10.08
CA THR A 16 3.63 -1.67 -9.31
C THR A 16 3.32 -2.07 -7.88
N ALA A 17 4.25 -2.68 -7.15
CA ALA A 17 4.02 -3.15 -5.77
C ALA A 17 3.32 -2.09 -4.87
N GLU A 18 3.51 -0.81 -5.21
CA GLU A 18 2.78 0.33 -4.68
C GLU A 18 1.24 0.27 -4.83
N GLN A 19 0.70 -0.12 -5.99
CA GLN A 19 -0.73 -0.32 -6.21
C GLN A 19 -1.28 -1.51 -5.42
N GLU A 20 -0.49 -2.58 -5.28
CA GLU A 20 -0.87 -3.74 -4.46
C GLU A 20 -0.96 -3.33 -2.99
N HIS A 21 0.01 -2.57 -2.49
CA HIS A 21 -0.03 -2.04 -1.11
C HIS A 21 -1.15 -1.04 -0.88
N LEU A 22 -1.49 -0.22 -1.88
CA LEU A 22 -2.63 0.69 -1.80
C LEU A 22 -3.96 -0.07 -1.75
N ALA A 23 -4.12 -1.13 -2.55
CA ALA A 23 -5.31 -1.99 -2.51
C ALA A 23 -5.45 -2.71 -1.15
N GLU A 24 -4.34 -3.17 -0.58
CA GLU A 24 -4.32 -3.77 0.76
C GLU A 24 -4.67 -2.75 1.85
N ALA A 25 -4.10 -1.53 1.79
CA ALA A 25 -4.43 -0.46 2.72
C ALA A 25 -5.91 -0.07 2.67
N LEU A 26 -6.49 0.05 1.47
CA LEU A 26 -7.91 0.34 1.27
C LEU A 26 -8.82 -0.80 1.74
N TRP A 27 -8.41 -2.05 1.56
CA TRP A 27 -9.15 -3.18 2.10
C TRP A 27 -9.09 -3.23 3.62
N VAL A 28 -7.93 -2.88 4.22
CA VAL A 28 -7.78 -2.77 5.67
C VAL A 28 -8.67 -1.66 6.23
N GLU A 29 -8.67 -0.48 5.62
CA GLU A 29 -9.55 0.63 6.00
C GLU A 29 -11.03 0.23 5.92
N LYS A 30 -11.47 -0.35 4.79
CA LYS A 30 -12.88 -0.75 4.60
C LYS A 30 -13.32 -1.85 5.56
N ARG A 31 -12.41 -2.75 5.97
CA ARG A 31 -12.74 -3.89 6.83
C ARG A 31 -12.70 -3.54 8.31
N TRP A 32 -11.82 -2.65 8.73
CA TRP A 32 -11.57 -2.37 10.15
C TRP A 32 -11.89 -0.94 10.58
N GLY A 33 -12.12 0.00 9.66
CA GLY A 33 -12.45 1.40 9.98
C GLY A 33 -11.43 1.99 10.96
N ASP A 34 -11.89 2.46 12.10
CA ASP A 34 -11.06 3.01 13.18
C ASP A 34 -10.04 2.01 13.75
N LYS A 35 -10.26 0.70 13.60
CA LYS A 35 -9.35 -0.36 14.06
C LYS A 35 -8.26 -0.70 13.04
N ALA A 36 -8.23 -0.04 11.89
CA ALA A 36 -7.24 -0.30 10.84
C ALA A 36 -5.80 -0.10 11.35
N ALA A 37 -5.55 0.97 12.11
CA ALA A 37 -4.23 1.24 12.70
C ALA A 37 -3.82 0.16 13.71
N GLU A 38 -4.74 -0.27 14.59
CA GLU A 38 -4.50 -1.36 15.56
C GLU A 38 -4.21 -2.69 14.84
N HIS A 39 -4.93 -2.97 13.75
CA HIS A 39 -4.71 -4.17 12.95
C HIS A 39 -3.33 -4.17 12.29
N ILE A 40 -2.93 -3.05 11.68
CA ILE A 40 -1.61 -2.87 11.07
C ILE A 40 -0.50 -3.08 12.11
N ALA A 41 -0.61 -2.44 13.28
CA ALA A 41 0.36 -2.61 14.37
C ALA A 41 0.45 -4.06 14.86
N THR A 42 -0.68 -4.76 14.97
CA THR A 42 -0.74 -6.18 15.36
C THR A 42 -0.03 -7.07 14.34
N ARG A 43 -0.20 -6.80 13.04
CA ARG A 43 0.44 -7.55 11.96
C ARG A 43 1.95 -7.35 11.92
N VAL A 44 2.41 -6.10 12.04
CA VAL A 44 3.84 -5.80 12.15
C VAL A 44 4.46 -6.53 13.34
N THR A 45 3.83 -6.45 14.51
CA THR A 45 4.32 -7.10 15.73
C THR A 45 4.40 -8.62 15.57
N SER A 46 3.37 -9.24 14.99
CA SER A 46 3.34 -10.70 14.78
C SER A 46 4.45 -11.18 13.83
N LEU A 47 4.74 -10.42 12.78
CA LEU A 47 5.79 -10.74 11.81
C LEU A 47 7.19 -10.55 12.41
N ALA A 48 7.37 -9.49 13.21
CA ALA A 48 8.62 -9.27 13.94
C ALA A 48 8.92 -10.40 14.93
N ILE A 49 7.90 -10.90 15.66
CA ILE A 49 8.05 -12.05 16.55
C ILE A 49 8.41 -13.32 15.78
N ALA A 50 7.87 -13.49 14.57
CA ALA A 50 8.18 -14.62 13.69
C ALA A 50 9.56 -14.51 13.01
N GLY A 51 10.24 -13.36 13.12
CA GLY A 51 11.51 -13.09 12.43
C GLY A 51 11.35 -12.84 10.93
N ASP A 52 10.14 -12.53 10.45
CA ASP A 52 9.87 -12.23 9.04
C ASP A 52 10.09 -10.75 8.76
N GLU A 53 11.36 -10.38 8.53
CA GLU A 53 11.78 -9.00 8.26
C GLU A 53 11.13 -8.45 6.97
N ALA A 54 11.07 -9.25 5.90
CA ALA A 54 10.44 -8.85 4.65
C ALA A 54 8.93 -8.58 4.82
N GLY A 55 8.25 -9.40 5.62
CA GLY A 55 6.86 -9.17 6.00
C GLY A 55 6.68 -7.88 6.80
N VAL A 56 7.57 -7.60 7.75
CA VAL A 56 7.56 -6.35 8.53
C VAL A 56 7.69 -5.13 7.63
N GLU A 57 8.68 -5.11 6.73
CA GLU A 57 8.90 -3.99 5.80
C GLU A 57 7.68 -3.73 4.93
N ARG A 58 7.04 -4.79 4.42
CA ARG A 58 5.81 -4.71 3.63
C ARG A 58 4.67 -4.06 4.41
N TRP A 59 4.45 -4.48 5.66
CA TRP A 59 3.38 -3.91 6.49
C TRP A 59 3.66 -2.48 6.96
N ILE A 60 4.93 -2.10 7.12
CA ILE A 60 5.33 -0.70 7.35
C ILE A 60 5.02 0.17 6.13
N ALA A 61 5.27 -0.31 4.91
CA ALA A 61 4.91 0.40 3.69
C ALA A 61 3.39 0.61 3.57
N ILE A 62 2.58 -0.40 3.94
CA ILE A 62 1.12 -0.30 4.02
C ILE A 62 0.70 0.74 5.06
N ALA A 63 1.33 0.76 6.24
CA ALA A 63 1.07 1.76 7.29
C ALA A 63 1.30 3.19 6.80
N SER A 64 2.39 3.41 6.08
CA SER A 64 2.72 4.72 5.49
C SER A 64 1.69 5.18 4.46
N ARG A 65 1.17 4.26 3.63
CA ARG A 65 0.08 4.58 2.68
C ARG A 65 -1.25 4.83 3.39
N TYR A 66 -1.54 4.09 4.46
CA TYR A 66 -2.74 4.32 5.28
C TYR A 66 -2.72 5.72 5.93
N ASP A 67 -1.57 6.14 6.48
CA ASP A 67 -1.42 7.49 7.05
C ASP A 67 -1.66 8.58 6.00
N GLN A 68 -1.08 8.43 4.80
CA GLN A 68 -1.34 9.33 3.66
C GLN A 68 -2.83 9.41 3.31
N LEU A 69 -3.54 8.28 3.24
CA LEU A 69 -4.99 8.27 3.00
C LEU A 69 -5.78 9.05 4.07
N GLN A 70 -5.40 8.92 5.34
CA GLN A 70 -6.03 9.68 6.43
C GLN A 70 -5.73 11.18 6.35
N MET A 71 -4.58 11.57 5.79
CA MET A 71 -4.22 12.98 5.55
C MET A 71 -4.94 13.58 4.34
N GLU A 72 -5.14 12.79 3.26
CA GLU A 72 -5.74 13.24 2.00
C GLU A 72 -7.28 13.34 2.06
N CYS A 73 -7.94 12.63 2.98
CA CYS A 73 -9.39 12.76 3.23
C CYS A 73 -9.68 13.12 4.69
N PRO A 74 -9.63 14.42 5.07
CA PRO A 74 -9.93 14.85 6.43
C PRO A 74 -11.44 14.78 6.69
N GLY A 75 -12.02 13.61 6.95
CA GLY A 75 -13.47 13.59 7.20
C GLY A 75 -14.25 12.29 7.38
N GLN A 76 -13.66 11.11 7.51
CA GLN A 76 -14.44 9.91 7.82
C GLN A 76 -14.04 9.29 9.17
N LYS A 77 -14.00 10.13 10.21
CA LYS A 77 -14.01 9.68 11.61
C LYS A 77 -15.48 9.32 11.90
N HIS A 78 -15.80 8.05 12.10
CA HIS A 78 -17.15 7.63 12.52
C HIS A 78 -17.35 7.85 14.02
#